data_AF-A0A0A2MH13-F1
#
_entry.id   AF-A0A0A2MH13-F1
#
_cell.length_a   1.000
_cell.length_b   1.000
_cell.length_c   1.000
_cell.angle_alpha   90.00
_cell.angle_beta   90.00
_cell.angle_gamma   90.00
#
_symmetry.space_group_name_H-M   'P 1'
#
loop_
_entity.id
_entity.type
_entity.pdbx_description
1 polymer ?
#
loop_
_entity_poly.entity_id
_entity_poly.type
_entity_poly.pdbx_seq_one_letter_code
_entity_poly.pdbx_strand_id
1 'polypeptide(L)'
;MTDFLIKSTLSMALLLAVYLVFLAREKMHRFNRFYLLASLVFSIALPFINIRFQNAAIAQPINGLTTILLSPLVISNASTNYLPYIVWAIYGVVTLLLLARFANNLLHFKNKVSHNPTLPYKGAVLVLVPDNVLPHTFLNYIFINKQEHEAMGIEGELYTHELAHAYQKHTLDVLFIELLKTLLWFNPLLYFYKKAIQLNHEFLADETVVNASYNVITYQKLLVEKAAHSVTFSLASNLNFAITKKRLLMMTKTTPRLLATVKQLAIVPLFAGLVLVSCADETTTKDVQQTVPENQDADKPGTKEVLTIVPDSVTAKHSGAVINSAKLTKQPEYPGGMTAFYQYVGKNFKVPEELNGNFKLYVSFVVEKDGSLTDLTVLRDGTGHGAAEEAIRVLQGSAKWAPGEVNGQPVRASYQLPISLNVKN
;
A
#
# COMPACT_ATOMS: atom_id res chain seq x y z
N MET A 1 0.63 6.87 0.00
CA MET A 1 1.92 6.49 -0.63
C MET A 1 2.62 5.36 0.14
N THR A 2 2.61 5.38 1.47
CA THR A 2 3.08 4.25 2.30
C THR A 2 2.37 2.95 1.93
N ASP A 3 1.05 2.98 1.79
CA ASP A 3 0.25 1.78 1.49
C ASP A 3 0.61 1.20 0.12
N PHE A 4 0.90 2.07 -0.85
CA PHE A 4 1.41 1.67 -2.16
C PHE A 4 2.71 0.89 -2.03
N LEU A 5 3.70 1.44 -1.31
CA LEU A 5 5.00 0.81 -1.14
C LEU A 5 4.91 -0.53 -0.39
N ILE A 6 4.06 -0.60 0.66
CA ILE A 6 3.86 -1.82 1.45
C ILE A 6 3.19 -2.90 0.60
N LYS A 7 2.03 -2.59 -0.01
CA LYS A 7 1.28 -3.55 -0.84
C LYS A 7 2.13 -4.06 -2.01
N SER A 8 2.86 -3.15 -2.68
CA SER A 8 3.73 -3.50 -3.80
C SER A 8 4.90 -4.39 -3.37
N THR A 9 5.58 -4.02 -2.28
CA THR A 9 6.75 -4.78 -1.78
C THR A 9 6.35 -6.15 -1.27
N LEU A 10 5.23 -6.27 -0.56
CA LEU A 10 4.71 -7.54 -0.06
C LEU A 10 4.31 -8.47 -1.20
N SER A 11 3.61 -7.94 -2.20
CA SER A 11 3.25 -8.70 -3.41
C SER A 11 4.50 -9.19 -4.16
N MET A 12 5.49 -8.32 -4.33
CA MET A 12 6.76 -8.67 -4.96
C MET A 12 7.52 -9.76 -4.19
N ALA A 13 7.53 -9.70 -2.85
CA ALA A 13 8.17 -10.72 -2.01
C ALA A 13 7.49 -12.08 -2.16
N LEU A 14 6.15 -12.11 -2.12
CA LEU A 14 5.37 -13.34 -2.25
C LEU A 14 5.58 -13.99 -3.62
N LEU A 15 5.50 -13.21 -4.70
CA LEU A 15 5.66 -13.72 -6.05
C LEU A 15 7.09 -14.23 -6.30
N LEU A 16 8.10 -13.58 -5.72
CA LEU A 16 9.48 -14.08 -5.75
C LEU A 16 9.63 -15.39 -4.97
N ALA A 17 9.01 -15.50 -3.81
CA ALA A 17 9.05 -16.73 -3.01
C ALA A 17 8.43 -17.92 -3.78
N VAL A 18 7.29 -17.69 -4.44
CA VAL A 18 6.66 -18.69 -5.30
C VAL A 18 7.60 -19.12 -6.43
N TYR A 19 8.30 -18.18 -7.06
CA TYR A 19 9.32 -18.51 -8.05
C TYR A 19 10.41 -19.40 -7.46
N LEU A 20 11.02 -19.00 -6.34
CA LEU A 20 12.15 -19.70 -5.74
C LEU A 20 11.80 -21.13 -5.31
N VAL A 21 10.59 -21.35 -4.80
CA VAL A 21 10.13 -22.65 -4.27
C VAL A 21 9.63 -23.56 -5.39
N PHE A 22 8.78 -23.05 -6.29
CA PHE A 22 8.03 -23.90 -7.23
C PHE A 22 8.59 -23.93 -8.65
N LEU A 23 9.11 -22.80 -9.15
CA LEU A 23 9.44 -22.61 -10.58
C LEU A 23 10.95 -22.68 -10.84
N ALA A 24 11.77 -22.15 -9.94
CA ALA A 24 13.22 -22.01 -10.12
C ALA A 24 13.95 -23.35 -10.27
N ARG A 25 13.32 -24.44 -9.83
CA ARG A 25 13.85 -25.80 -9.93
C ARG A 25 13.43 -26.50 -11.21
N GLU A 26 12.50 -25.96 -12.01
CA GLU A 26 11.94 -26.65 -13.17
C GLU A 26 12.53 -26.15 -14.49
N LYS A 27 12.67 -27.06 -15.47
CA LYS A 27 13.15 -26.75 -16.81
C LYS A 27 12.00 -26.16 -17.65
N MET A 28 11.60 -24.94 -17.31
CA MET A 28 10.56 -24.16 -17.99
C MET A 28 11.01 -22.69 -18.15
N HIS A 29 12.24 -22.50 -18.62
CA HIS A 29 12.95 -21.22 -18.58
C HIS A 29 12.26 -20.08 -19.33
N ARG A 30 11.59 -20.39 -20.46
CA ARG A 30 10.81 -19.39 -21.20
C ARG A 30 9.66 -18.86 -20.36
N PHE A 31 8.92 -19.75 -19.70
CA PHE A 31 7.82 -19.38 -18.82
C PHE A 31 8.33 -18.60 -17.59
N ASN A 32 9.42 -19.08 -16.97
CA ASN A 32 10.05 -18.41 -15.84
C ASN A 32 10.49 -16.98 -16.16
N ARG A 33 11.01 -16.73 -17.38
CA ARG A 33 11.35 -15.37 -17.85
C ARG A 33 10.14 -14.45 -17.79
N PHE A 34 9.03 -14.86 -18.41
CA PHE A 34 7.80 -14.08 -18.44
C PHE A 34 7.19 -13.92 -17.04
N TYR A 35 7.19 -14.98 -16.22
CA TYR A 35 6.71 -14.91 -14.83
C TYR A 35 7.48 -13.86 -14.03
N LEU A 36 8.81 -13.89 -14.08
CA LEU A 36 9.65 -12.97 -13.31
C LEU A 36 9.37 -11.51 -13.70
N LEU A 37 9.31 -11.21 -15.00
CA LEU A 37 9.01 -9.86 -15.48
C LEU A 37 7.56 -9.43 -15.18
N ALA A 38 6.59 -10.32 -15.44
CA ALA A 38 5.18 -10.04 -15.17
C ALA A 38 4.92 -9.84 -13.69
N SER A 39 5.57 -10.59 -12.80
CA SER A 39 5.43 -10.41 -11.35
C SER A 39 5.94 -9.06 -10.85
N LEU A 40 7.00 -8.51 -11.46
CA LEU A 40 7.49 -7.16 -11.16
C LEU A 40 6.51 -6.08 -11.61
N VAL A 41 6.02 -6.19 -12.85
CA VAL A 41 5.03 -5.23 -13.39
C VAL A 41 3.74 -5.30 -12.58
N PHE A 42 3.26 -6.52 -12.30
CA PHE A 42 2.04 -6.74 -11.54
C PHE A 42 2.14 -6.23 -10.10
N SER A 43 3.24 -6.47 -9.39
CA SER A 43 3.39 -6.00 -8.00
C SER A 43 3.40 -4.48 -7.91
N ILE A 44 3.95 -3.78 -8.91
CA ILE A 44 3.90 -2.32 -9.01
C ILE A 44 2.51 -1.83 -9.42
N ALA A 45 1.81 -2.56 -10.31
CA ALA A 45 0.47 -2.20 -10.79
C ALA A 45 -0.65 -2.48 -9.76
N LEU A 46 -0.48 -3.48 -8.90
CA LEU A 46 -1.50 -4.00 -7.99
C LEU A 46 -2.21 -2.92 -7.16
N PRO A 47 -1.51 -1.95 -6.51
CA PRO A 47 -2.19 -0.96 -5.69
C PRO A 47 -3.06 0.03 -6.49
N PHE A 48 -2.92 0.08 -7.81
CA PHE A 48 -3.77 0.92 -8.67
C PHE A 48 -5.08 0.21 -9.08
N ILE A 49 -5.16 -1.11 -8.89
CA ILE A 49 -6.34 -1.91 -9.22
C ILE A 49 -7.33 -1.79 -8.06
N ASN A 50 -8.44 -1.10 -8.29
CA ASN A 50 -9.53 -0.97 -7.31
C ASN A 50 -10.82 -1.50 -7.93
N ILE A 51 -11.17 -2.75 -7.64
CA ILE A 51 -12.45 -3.34 -8.06
C ILE A 51 -13.45 -3.10 -6.94
N ARG A 52 -14.38 -2.16 -7.15
CA ARG A 52 -15.47 -1.92 -6.21
C ARG A 52 -16.53 -3.00 -6.40
N PHE A 53 -16.60 -3.95 -5.48
CA PHE A 53 -17.75 -4.83 -5.40
C PHE A 53 -18.90 -4.05 -4.79
N GLN A 54 -19.94 -3.80 -5.58
CA GLN A 54 -21.17 -3.23 -5.04
C GLN A 54 -21.84 -4.30 -4.19
N ASN A 55 -21.52 -4.31 -2.91
CA ASN A 55 -22.30 -5.04 -1.93
C ASN A 55 -23.71 -4.44 -1.98
N ALA A 56 -24.68 -5.21 -2.48
CA ALA A 56 -26.08 -4.88 -2.29
C ALA A 56 -26.26 -4.74 -0.78
N ALA A 57 -26.44 -3.52 -0.30
CA ALA A 57 -26.70 -3.27 1.10
C ALA A 57 -27.93 -4.10 1.48
N ILE A 58 -27.74 -5.15 2.28
CA ILE A 58 -28.84 -5.76 2.99
C ILE A 58 -29.35 -4.63 3.87
N ALA A 59 -30.55 -4.13 3.57
CA ALA A 59 -31.22 -3.12 4.37
C ALA A 59 -31.32 -3.67 5.79
N GLN A 60 -30.44 -3.23 6.68
CA GLN A 60 -30.59 -3.53 8.10
C GLN A 60 -31.84 -2.79 8.58
N PRO A 61 -32.74 -3.45 9.33
CA PRO A 61 -33.84 -2.74 9.98
C PRO A 61 -33.26 -1.66 10.88
N ILE A 62 -33.63 -0.41 10.62
CA ILE A 62 -33.11 0.79 11.29
C ILE A 62 -33.75 0.88 12.69
N ASN A 63 -33.24 0.08 13.62
CA ASN A 63 -33.52 0.22 15.05
C ASN A 63 -32.26 0.78 15.72
N GLY A 64 -32.03 2.07 15.52
CA GLY A 64 -30.92 2.77 16.15
C GLY A 64 -31.07 4.28 16.00
N LEU A 65 -31.27 4.96 17.13
CA LEU A 65 -31.12 6.41 17.25
C LEU A 65 -29.74 6.79 16.71
N THR A 66 -29.71 7.47 15.57
CA THR A 66 -28.45 7.92 14.97
C THR A 66 -27.98 9.14 15.73
N THR A 67 -27.05 8.93 16.65
CA THR A 67 -26.40 9.99 17.43
C THR A 67 -25.63 10.91 16.48
N ILE A 68 -26.07 12.16 16.33
CA ILE A 68 -25.32 13.16 15.57
C ILE A 68 -24.18 13.65 16.45
N LEU A 69 -22.99 13.08 16.26
CA LEU A 69 -21.76 13.61 16.84
C LEU A 69 -21.35 14.84 16.03
N LEU A 70 -21.74 16.05 16.48
CA LEU A 70 -21.06 17.26 16.01
C LEU A 70 -19.59 17.16 16.44
N SER A 71 -18.72 17.04 15.44
CA SER A 71 -17.28 17.11 15.66
C SER A 71 -16.97 18.55 16.10
N PRO A 72 -16.29 18.76 17.24
CA PRO A 72 -15.87 20.10 17.62
C PRO A 72 -14.96 20.66 16.53
N LEU A 73 -15.17 21.90 16.11
CA LEU A 73 -14.25 22.61 15.23
C LEU A 73 -12.97 22.88 16.03
N VAL A 74 -11.98 22.00 15.85
CA VAL A 74 -10.64 22.19 16.38
C VAL A 74 -9.96 23.24 15.51
N ILE A 75 -9.78 24.46 16.04
CA ILE A 75 -8.84 25.42 15.46
C ILE A 75 -7.43 24.88 15.75
N SER A 76 -6.95 24.04 14.85
CA SER A 76 -5.59 23.53 14.88
C SER A 76 -4.69 24.58 14.25
N ASN A 77 -3.75 25.13 15.00
CA ASN A 77 -2.61 25.83 14.42
C ASN A 77 -1.87 24.80 13.56
N ALA A 78 -2.03 24.87 12.23
CA ALA A 78 -1.38 23.94 11.32
C ALA A 78 0.13 24.23 11.31
N SER A 79 0.86 23.64 12.26
CA SER A 79 2.30 23.52 12.16
C SER A 79 2.58 22.65 10.94
N THR A 80 3.06 23.27 9.87
CA THR A 80 3.40 22.54 8.65
C THR A 80 4.62 21.69 8.96
N ASN A 81 4.44 20.38 9.02
CA ASN A 81 5.55 19.45 9.21
C ASN A 81 6.39 19.43 7.93
N TYR A 82 7.61 19.97 7.99
CA TYR A 82 8.53 19.99 6.84
C TYR A 82 9.25 18.65 6.59
N LEU A 83 9.23 17.73 7.56
CA LEU A 83 9.94 16.44 7.49
C LEU A 83 9.62 15.63 6.22
N PRO A 84 8.34 15.47 5.81
CA PRO A 84 8.01 14.71 4.60
C PRO A 84 8.62 15.33 3.34
N TYR A 85 8.64 16.65 3.22
CA TYR A 85 9.21 17.34 2.06
C TYR A 85 10.72 17.15 1.97
N ILE A 86 11.41 17.20 3.12
CA ILE A 86 12.86 16.94 3.19
C ILE A 86 13.16 15.49 2.77
N VAL A 87 12.38 14.52 3.26
CA VAL A 87 12.54 13.10 2.87
C VAL A 87 12.32 12.90 1.37
N TRP A 88 11.29 13.52 0.79
CA TRP A 88 11.04 13.47 -0.66
C TRP A 88 12.14 14.16 -1.47
N ALA A 89 12.70 15.27 -0.98
CA ALA A 89 13.80 15.96 -1.64
C ALA A 89 15.08 15.09 -1.66
N ILE A 90 15.44 14.48 -0.51
CA ILE A 90 16.58 13.55 -0.44
C ILE A 90 16.37 12.37 -1.39
N TYR A 91 15.19 11.77 -1.38
CA TYR A 91 14.85 10.67 -2.27
C TYR A 91 15.00 11.07 -3.75
N GLY A 92 14.53 12.26 -4.14
CA GLY A 92 14.67 12.80 -5.49
C GLY A 92 16.12 13.02 -5.91
N VAL A 93 16.95 13.59 -5.03
CA VAL A 93 18.39 13.83 -5.30
C VAL A 93 19.14 12.52 -5.49
N VAL A 94 18.96 11.54 -4.59
CA VAL A 94 19.62 10.24 -4.69
C VAL A 94 19.20 9.54 -5.99
N THR A 95 17.91 9.55 -6.30
CA THR A 95 17.38 8.93 -7.53
C THR A 95 17.97 9.59 -8.79
N LEU A 96 18.09 10.92 -8.81
CA LEU A 96 18.70 11.65 -9.92
C LEU A 96 20.17 11.27 -10.13
N LEU A 97 20.96 11.18 -9.06
CA LEU A 97 22.36 10.77 -9.12
C LEU A 97 22.51 9.34 -9.66
N LEU A 98 21.65 8.42 -9.21
CA LEU A 98 21.64 7.03 -9.70
C LEU A 98 21.22 6.95 -11.16
N LEU A 99 20.26 7.76 -11.59
CA LEU A 99 19.82 7.82 -12.98
C LEU A 99 20.91 8.39 -13.90
N ALA A 100 21.64 9.42 -13.45
CA ALA A 100 22.79 9.96 -14.17
C ALA A 100 23.91 8.92 -14.30
N ARG A 101 24.21 8.18 -13.22
CA ARG A 101 25.15 7.03 -13.27
C ARG A 101 24.70 5.96 -14.26
N PHE A 102 23.41 5.62 -14.26
CA PHE A 102 22.83 4.65 -15.20
C PHE A 102 22.95 5.12 -16.66
N ALA A 103 22.66 6.40 -16.93
CA ALA A 103 22.83 6.98 -18.27
C ALA A 103 24.29 6.97 -18.72
N ASN A 104 25.24 7.33 -17.84
CA ASN A 104 26.67 7.28 -18.13
C ASN A 104 27.14 5.85 -18.46
N ASN A 105 26.63 4.83 -17.76
CA ASN A 105 26.94 3.44 -18.09
C ASN A 105 26.46 3.05 -19.50
N LEU A 106 25.28 3.51 -19.91
CA LEU A 106 24.75 3.25 -21.25
C LEU A 106 25.60 3.96 -22.32
N LEU A 107 26.00 5.21 -22.07
CA LEU A 107 26.90 5.96 -22.94
C LEU A 107 28.28 5.29 -23.05
N HIS A 108 28.79 4.71 -21.97
CA HIS A 108 30.03 3.95 -21.98
C HIS A 108 29.99 2.77 -22.96
N PHE A 109 28.90 1.97 -22.96
CA PHE A 109 28.74 0.89 -23.94
C PHE A 109 28.64 1.43 -25.37
N LYS A 110 27.88 2.50 -25.60
CA LYS A 110 27.78 3.14 -26.91
C LYS A 110 29.14 3.61 -27.42
N ASN A 111 29.92 4.25 -26.56
CA ASN A 111 31.27 4.71 -26.88
C ASN A 111 32.20 3.51 -27.15
N LYS A 112 32.09 2.42 -26.39
CA LYS A 112 32.90 1.21 -26.63
C LYS A 112 32.62 0.61 -28.00
N VAL A 113 31.37 0.60 -28.45
CA VAL A 113 31.00 0.16 -29.81
C VAL A 113 31.60 1.08 -30.87
N SER A 114 31.56 2.40 -30.69
CA SER A 114 32.03 3.35 -31.71
C SER A 114 33.55 3.39 -31.88
N HIS A 115 34.32 3.02 -30.85
CA HIS A 115 35.79 3.10 -30.87
C HIS A 115 36.48 1.78 -31.24
N ASN A 116 35.73 0.67 -31.33
CA ASN A 116 36.29 -0.65 -31.61
C ASN A 116 35.79 -1.17 -32.97
N PRO A 117 36.60 -1.95 -33.70
CA PRO A 117 36.18 -2.50 -34.98
C PRO A 117 35.03 -3.50 -34.80
N THR A 118 34.07 -3.43 -35.73
CA THR A 118 32.84 -4.23 -35.69
C THR A 118 32.73 -5.16 -36.90
N LEU A 119 32.31 -6.41 -36.68
CA LEU A 119 32.12 -7.41 -37.73
C LEU A 119 30.70 -8.00 -37.67
N PRO A 120 29.96 -8.09 -38.79
CA PRO A 120 28.67 -8.78 -38.80
C PRO A 120 28.88 -10.30 -38.63
N TYR A 121 28.12 -10.91 -37.72
CA TYR A 121 28.19 -12.35 -37.47
C TYR A 121 26.80 -12.90 -37.17
N LYS A 122 26.28 -13.75 -38.08
CA LYS A 122 24.98 -14.42 -37.96
C LYS A 122 23.89 -13.47 -37.44
N GLY A 123 23.67 -12.31 -38.07
CA GLY A 123 22.61 -11.37 -37.65
C GLY A 123 22.83 -10.62 -36.32
N ALA A 124 23.98 -10.80 -35.65
CA ALA A 124 24.50 -9.95 -34.58
C ALA A 124 25.78 -9.23 -35.05
N VAL A 125 26.33 -8.36 -34.21
CA VAL A 125 27.57 -7.61 -34.49
C VAL A 125 28.62 -7.96 -33.46
N LEU A 126 29.74 -8.54 -33.89
CA LEU A 126 30.92 -8.72 -33.05
C LEU A 126 31.64 -7.39 -32.90
N VAL A 127 32.02 -7.05 -31.68
CA VAL A 127 32.83 -5.88 -31.35
C VAL A 127 34.15 -6.40 -30.80
N LEU A 128 35.23 -6.23 -31.56
CA LEU A 128 36.54 -6.77 -31.20
C LEU A 128 37.25 -5.78 -30.27
N VAL A 129 37.39 -6.14 -29.01
CA VAL A 129 37.99 -5.30 -27.98
C VAL A 129 39.42 -5.76 -27.67
N PRO A 130 40.36 -4.83 -27.39
CA PRO A 130 41.73 -5.19 -27.03
C PRO A 130 41.84 -5.76 -25.61
N ASP A 131 40.87 -5.47 -24.73
CA ASP A 131 40.85 -5.90 -23.34
C ASP A 131 40.73 -7.43 -23.23
N ASN A 132 41.42 -8.04 -22.28
CA ASN A 132 41.25 -9.46 -21.94
C ASN A 132 39.93 -9.66 -21.15
N VAL A 133 38.82 -9.74 -21.88
CA VAL A 133 37.47 -9.93 -21.33
C VAL A 133 36.85 -11.19 -21.88
N LEU A 134 36.11 -11.91 -21.03
CA LEU A 134 35.25 -12.98 -21.48
C LEU A 134 34.20 -12.41 -22.46
N PRO A 135 33.82 -13.20 -23.49
CA PRO A 135 32.72 -12.85 -24.37
C PRO A 135 31.48 -12.46 -23.56
N HIS A 136 30.87 -11.34 -23.94
CA HIS A 136 29.65 -10.86 -23.30
C HIS A 136 28.80 -10.08 -24.29
N THR A 137 27.48 -10.09 -24.06
CA THR A 137 26.51 -9.52 -24.99
C THR A 137 25.77 -8.31 -24.41
N PHE A 138 25.61 -7.27 -25.23
CA PHE A 138 24.77 -6.11 -24.97
C PHE A 138 23.95 -5.75 -26.20
N LEU A 139 22.62 -5.82 -26.08
CA LEU A 139 21.68 -5.66 -27.20
C LEU A 139 22.02 -6.64 -28.34
N ASN A 140 22.37 -6.16 -29.52
CA ASN A 140 22.79 -6.95 -30.67
C ASN A 140 24.32 -7.00 -30.85
N TYR A 141 25.08 -6.46 -29.88
CA TYR A 141 26.54 -6.40 -29.89
C TYR A 141 27.12 -7.49 -28.99
N ILE A 142 28.05 -8.28 -29.53
CA ILE A 142 28.79 -9.30 -28.79
C ILE A 142 30.23 -8.82 -28.69
N PHE A 143 30.68 -8.51 -27.47
CA PHE A 143 32.05 -8.05 -27.23
C PHE A 143 32.96 -9.25 -27.04
N ILE A 144 34.06 -9.29 -27.79
CA ILE A 144 34.99 -10.41 -27.81
C ILE A 144 36.42 -9.89 -27.81
N ASN A 145 37.32 -10.57 -27.10
CA ASN A 145 38.74 -10.25 -27.17
C ASN A 145 39.28 -10.42 -28.61
N LYS A 146 39.91 -9.37 -29.13
CA LYS A 146 40.44 -9.34 -30.50
C LYS A 146 41.49 -10.42 -30.75
N GLN A 147 42.43 -10.61 -29.83
CA GLN A 147 43.54 -11.55 -29.99
C GLN A 147 43.04 -13.00 -29.95
N GLU A 148 42.16 -13.34 -29.01
CA GLU A 148 41.56 -14.67 -28.91
C GLU A 148 40.70 -15.01 -30.13
N HIS A 149 39.96 -14.03 -30.65
CA HIS A 149 39.18 -14.20 -31.88
C HIS A 149 40.08 -14.48 -33.09
N GLU A 150 41.13 -13.66 -33.29
CA GLU A 150 42.08 -13.81 -34.39
C GLU A 150 42.89 -15.12 -34.30
N ALA A 151 43.18 -15.58 -33.09
CA ALA A 151 43.86 -16.85 -32.84
C ALA A 151 42.95 -18.09 -32.95
N MET A 152 41.66 -17.92 -33.28
CA MET A 152 40.64 -18.98 -33.22
C MET A 152 40.57 -19.69 -31.86
N GLY A 153 40.90 -18.97 -30.78
CA GLY A 153 40.95 -19.51 -29.41
C GLY A 153 39.60 -19.58 -28.71
N ILE A 154 38.50 -19.21 -29.39
CA ILE A 154 37.16 -19.16 -28.83
C ILE A 154 36.33 -20.29 -29.40
N GLU A 155 35.78 -21.11 -28.51
CA GLU A 155 35.00 -22.28 -28.85
C GLU A 155 33.64 -21.89 -29.46
N GLY A 156 33.15 -22.66 -30.44
CA GLY A 156 31.90 -22.37 -31.17
C GLY A 156 30.66 -22.34 -30.26
N GLU A 157 30.70 -23.09 -29.17
CA GLU A 157 29.69 -23.14 -28.12
C GLU A 157 29.52 -21.76 -27.46
N LEU A 158 30.62 -21.04 -27.22
CA LEU A 158 30.59 -19.74 -26.57
C LEU A 158 30.00 -18.66 -27.50
N TYR A 159 30.30 -18.70 -28.80
CA TYR A 159 29.60 -17.86 -29.78
C TYR A 159 28.10 -18.14 -29.82
N THR A 160 27.72 -19.42 -29.80
CA THR A 160 26.31 -19.82 -29.83
C THR A 160 25.58 -19.35 -28.57
N HIS A 161 26.24 -19.42 -27.41
CA HIS A 161 25.75 -18.91 -26.13
C HIS A 161 25.51 -17.39 -26.18
N GLU A 162 26.52 -16.61 -26.58
CA GLU A 162 26.39 -15.15 -26.67
C GLU A 162 25.36 -14.71 -27.71
N LEU A 163 25.30 -15.41 -28.85
CA LEU A 163 24.29 -15.15 -29.88
C LEU A 163 22.87 -15.36 -29.36
N ALA A 164 22.66 -16.34 -28.47
CA ALA A 164 21.38 -16.57 -27.84
C ALA A 164 20.94 -15.38 -26.97
N HIS A 165 21.86 -14.73 -26.26
CA HIS A 165 21.56 -13.50 -25.52
C HIS A 165 21.13 -12.35 -26.43
N ALA A 166 21.80 -12.19 -27.57
CA ALA A 166 21.50 -11.15 -28.54
C ALA A 166 20.11 -11.36 -29.17
N TYR A 167 19.86 -12.57 -29.69
CA TYR A 167 18.59 -12.90 -30.34
C TYR A 167 17.40 -12.88 -29.39
N GLN A 168 17.56 -13.37 -28.17
CA GLN A 168 16.48 -13.36 -27.17
C GLN A 168 16.33 -11.99 -26.48
N LYS A 169 17.19 -11.02 -26.82
CA LYS A 169 17.17 -9.65 -26.30
C LYS A 169 17.24 -9.57 -24.77
N HIS A 170 18.04 -10.42 -24.14
CA HIS A 170 18.14 -10.51 -22.68
C HIS A 170 18.58 -9.19 -22.02
N THR A 171 19.35 -8.36 -22.75
CA THR A 171 19.73 -7.03 -22.28
C THR A 171 18.54 -6.15 -21.94
N LEU A 172 17.40 -6.27 -22.64
CA LEU A 172 16.21 -5.47 -22.35
C LEU A 172 15.65 -5.76 -20.95
N ASP A 173 15.59 -7.03 -20.57
CA ASP A 173 15.14 -7.47 -19.25
C ASP A 173 16.09 -6.97 -18.15
N VAL A 174 17.41 -6.99 -18.41
CA VAL A 174 18.43 -6.47 -17.47
C VAL A 174 18.33 -4.95 -17.33
N LEU A 175 18.13 -4.22 -18.42
CA LEU A 175 17.92 -2.77 -18.39
C LEU A 175 16.64 -2.42 -17.62
N PHE A 176 15.56 -3.18 -17.81
CA PHE A 176 14.31 -2.99 -17.09
C PHE A 176 14.50 -3.14 -15.56
N ILE A 177 15.12 -4.23 -15.10
CA ILE A 177 15.34 -4.42 -13.66
C ILE A 177 16.38 -3.43 -13.09
N GLU A 178 17.40 -3.04 -13.85
CA GLU A 178 18.33 -2.00 -13.41
C GLU A 178 17.65 -0.63 -13.28
N LEU A 179 16.77 -0.27 -14.22
CA LEU A 179 15.97 0.95 -14.11
C LEU A 179 15.09 0.90 -12.85
N LEU A 180 14.38 -0.21 -12.61
CA LEU A 180 13.60 -0.36 -11.37
C LEU A 180 14.48 -0.26 -10.12
N LYS A 181 15.69 -0.83 -10.11
CA LYS A 181 16.65 -0.70 -9.01
C LYS A 181 17.13 0.73 -8.81
N THR A 182 17.21 1.54 -9.86
CA THR A 182 17.58 2.97 -9.70
C THR A 182 16.45 3.78 -9.07
N LEU A 183 15.20 3.50 -9.45
CA LEU A 183 14.01 4.19 -8.91
C LEU A 183 13.69 3.72 -7.49
N LEU A 184 13.71 2.40 -7.25
CA LEU A 184 13.36 1.75 -6.00
C LEU A 184 14.63 1.24 -5.30
N TRP A 185 15.66 2.08 -5.21
CA TRP A 185 17.01 1.71 -4.75
C TRP A 185 17.07 1.15 -3.32
N PHE A 186 16.12 1.56 -2.49
CA PHE A 186 15.99 1.07 -1.11
C PHE A 186 15.40 -0.35 -1.02
N ASN A 187 14.85 -0.89 -2.12
CA ASN A 187 14.16 -2.17 -2.11
C ASN A 187 15.13 -3.34 -2.39
N PRO A 188 15.46 -4.17 -1.38
CA PRO A 188 16.41 -5.27 -1.54
C PRO A 188 15.90 -6.39 -2.46
N LEU A 189 14.58 -6.55 -2.62
CA LEU A 189 13.98 -7.63 -3.42
C LEU A 189 14.38 -7.54 -4.89
N LEU A 190 14.57 -6.34 -5.41
CA LEU A 190 14.97 -6.13 -6.82
C LEU A 190 16.36 -6.72 -7.12
N TYR A 191 17.24 -6.81 -6.12
CA TYR A 191 18.55 -7.46 -6.28
C TYR A 191 18.42 -8.98 -6.42
N PHE A 192 17.46 -9.59 -5.71
CA PHE A 192 17.15 -11.01 -5.87
C PHE A 192 16.46 -11.29 -7.21
N TYR A 193 15.54 -10.43 -7.64
CA TYR A 193 14.95 -10.49 -8.97
C TYR A 193 15.99 -10.40 -10.08
N LYS A 194 16.93 -9.45 -9.99
CA LYS A 194 18.03 -9.35 -10.94
C LYS A 194 18.80 -10.67 -11.04
N LYS A 195 19.21 -11.24 -9.90
CA LYS A 195 19.92 -12.53 -9.87
C LYS A 195 19.09 -13.66 -10.49
N ALA A 196 17.79 -13.71 -10.23
CA ALA A 196 16.89 -14.72 -10.77
C ALA A 196 16.70 -14.58 -12.30
N ILE A 197 16.52 -13.36 -12.79
CA ILE A 197 16.37 -13.04 -14.22
C ILE A 197 17.65 -13.41 -14.97
N GLN A 198 18.81 -12.97 -14.49
CA GLN A 198 20.10 -13.28 -15.11
C GLN A 198 20.34 -14.79 -15.14
N LEU A 199 20.13 -15.50 -14.02
CA LEU A 199 20.27 -16.95 -14.00
C LEU A 199 19.33 -17.66 -14.99
N ASN A 200 18.10 -17.16 -15.16
CA ASN A 200 17.18 -17.71 -16.14
C ASN A 200 17.63 -17.42 -17.60
N HIS A 201 18.26 -16.28 -17.86
CA HIS A 201 18.89 -15.98 -19.15
C HIS A 201 20.04 -16.92 -19.48
N GLU A 202 20.90 -17.21 -18.49
CA GLU A 202 21.96 -18.21 -18.63
C GLU A 202 21.37 -19.57 -19.01
N PHE A 203 20.31 -20.01 -18.33
CA PHE A 203 19.65 -21.28 -18.67
C PHE A 203 19.07 -21.33 -20.08
N LEU A 204 18.49 -20.22 -20.56
CA LEU A 204 17.99 -20.11 -21.93
C LEU A 204 19.10 -20.16 -22.96
N ALA A 205 20.23 -19.51 -22.70
CA ALA A 205 21.39 -19.56 -23.58
C ALA A 205 22.04 -20.94 -23.57
N ASP A 206 22.19 -21.56 -22.40
CA ASP A 206 22.67 -22.94 -22.26
C ASP A 206 21.78 -23.94 -23.01
N GLU A 207 20.46 -23.79 -22.92
CA GLU A 207 19.50 -24.61 -23.65
C GLU A 207 19.69 -24.48 -25.17
N THR A 208 19.98 -23.28 -25.70
CA THR A 208 20.24 -23.12 -27.14
C THR A 208 21.51 -23.83 -27.61
N VAL A 209 22.58 -23.81 -26.80
CA VAL A 209 23.82 -24.54 -27.11
C VAL A 209 23.56 -26.04 -27.08
N VAL A 210 22.89 -26.55 -26.04
CA VAL A 210 22.59 -27.99 -25.92
C VAL A 210 21.70 -28.47 -27.08
N ASN A 211 20.71 -27.68 -27.49
CA ASN A 211 19.81 -28.02 -28.59
C ASN A 211 20.48 -27.93 -29.97
N ALA A 212 21.57 -27.16 -30.12
CA ALA A 212 22.31 -27.03 -31.37
C ALA A 212 23.21 -28.26 -31.69
N SER A 213 22.93 -29.41 -31.04
CA SER A 213 23.58 -30.72 -31.24
C SER A 213 24.96 -30.89 -30.62
N TYR A 214 25.24 -30.18 -29.52
CA TYR A 214 26.50 -30.30 -28.78
C TYR A 214 26.40 -31.28 -27.60
N ASN A 215 27.49 -32.00 -27.32
CA ASN A 215 27.57 -32.89 -26.16
C ASN A 215 27.52 -32.06 -24.87
N VAL A 216 26.47 -32.26 -24.06
CA VAL A 216 26.25 -31.55 -22.79
C VAL A 216 27.48 -31.61 -21.88
N ILE A 217 28.16 -32.76 -21.81
CA ILE A 217 29.34 -32.96 -20.96
C ILE A 217 30.52 -32.12 -21.46
N THR A 218 30.74 -32.07 -22.78
CA THR A 218 31.80 -31.24 -23.38
C THR A 218 31.56 -29.76 -23.06
N TYR A 219 30.33 -29.30 -23.23
CA TYR A 219 29.97 -27.92 -22.92
C TYR A 219 30.08 -27.60 -21.42
N GLN A 220 29.67 -28.53 -20.54
CA GLN A 220 29.84 -28.38 -19.10
C GLN A 220 31.32 -28.28 -18.69
N LYS A 221 32.21 -29.08 -19.30
CA LYS A 221 33.66 -29.00 -19.07
C LYS A 221 34.21 -27.64 -19.49
N LEU A 222 33.82 -27.15 -20.67
CA LEU A 222 34.19 -25.82 -21.15
C LEU A 222 33.78 -24.72 -20.15
N LEU A 223 32.54 -24.76 -19.65
CA LEU A 223 32.07 -23.77 -18.67
C LEU A 223 32.86 -23.82 -17.35
N VAL A 224 33.22 -25.02 -16.88
CA VAL A 224 34.04 -25.18 -15.67
C VAL A 224 35.45 -24.66 -15.90
N GLU A 225 36.05 -24.93 -17.05
CA GLU A 225 37.38 -24.44 -17.44
C GLU A 225 37.40 -22.90 -17.46
N LYS A 226 36.47 -22.27 -18.19
CA LYS A 226 36.39 -20.79 -18.23
C LYS A 226 36.11 -20.19 -16.84
N ALA A 227 35.32 -20.85 -15.99
CA ALA A 227 35.06 -20.40 -14.62
C ALA A 227 36.26 -20.62 -13.67
N ALA A 228 37.12 -21.61 -13.93
CA ALA A 228 38.31 -21.89 -13.14
C ALA A 228 39.44 -20.88 -13.41
N HIS A 229 39.55 -20.39 -14.63
CA HIS A 229 40.55 -19.39 -15.02
C HIS A 229 40.26 -17.96 -14.51
N SER A 230 39.06 -17.70 -13.98
CA SER A 230 38.73 -16.43 -13.32
C SER A 230 39.17 -16.42 -11.85
N VAL A 231 40.45 -16.16 -11.58
CA VAL A 231 40.95 -15.95 -10.20
C VAL A 231 40.98 -14.46 -9.87
N THR A 232 40.29 -14.03 -8.81
CA THR A 232 40.46 -12.70 -8.20
C THR A 232 40.45 -12.82 -6.68
N PHE A 233 41.46 -12.27 -6.00
CA PHE A 233 41.54 -12.25 -4.55
C PHE A 233 41.80 -10.84 -4.01
N SER A 234 41.20 -10.55 -2.85
CA SER A 234 41.81 -9.70 -1.82
C SER A 234 41.20 -9.98 -0.44
N LEU A 235 39.88 -10.27 -0.33
CA LEU A 235 39.19 -10.59 0.95
C LEU A 235 38.03 -11.61 0.75
N ALA A 236 38.26 -12.67 -0.04
CA ALA A 236 37.22 -13.31 -0.87
C ALA A 236 36.65 -14.67 -0.37
N SER A 237 35.31 -14.82 -0.44
CA SER A 237 34.63 -16.11 -0.74
C SER A 237 34.31 -16.10 -2.24
N ASN A 238 34.77 -17.09 -2.99
CA ASN A 238 34.59 -17.12 -4.45
C ASN A 238 33.18 -17.64 -4.81
N LEU A 239 32.31 -16.72 -5.22
CA LEU A 239 30.84 -16.89 -5.21
C LEU A 239 30.19 -17.23 -6.57
N ASN A 240 30.94 -17.32 -7.68
CA ASN A 240 30.31 -17.72 -8.95
C ASN A 240 30.06 -19.23 -9.07
N PHE A 241 30.67 -20.07 -8.22
CA PHE A 241 30.41 -21.51 -8.23
C PHE A 241 28.93 -21.84 -8.01
N ALA A 242 28.21 -21.10 -7.17
CA ALA A 242 26.79 -21.36 -6.91
C ALA A 242 25.90 -21.10 -8.16
N ILE A 243 26.27 -20.14 -9.01
CA ILE A 243 25.57 -19.83 -10.27
C ILE A 243 25.95 -20.88 -11.31
N THR A 244 27.25 -21.14 -11.51
CA THR A 244 27.74 -22.16 -12.45
C THR A 244 27.18 -23.53 -12.11
N LYS A 245 27.19 -23.95 -10.84
CA LYS A 245 26.59 -25.21 -10.37
C LYS A 245 25.11 -25.33 -10.78
N LYS A 246 24.33 -24.25 -10.66
CA LYS A 246 22.91 -24.26 -11.06
C LYS A 246 22.76 -24.41 -12.58
N ARG A 247 23.63 -23.76 -13.37
CA ARG A 247 23.67 -23.92 -14.85
C ARG A 247 23.93 -25.37 -15.22
N LEU A 248 24.99 -25.97 -14.66
CA LEU A 248 25.35 -27.38 -14.91
C LEU A 248 24.19 -28.33 -14.56
N LEU A 249 23.55 -28.13 -13.39
CA LEU A 249 22.42 -28.95 -12.96
C LEU A 249 21.19 -28.82 -13.87
N MET A 250 20.88 -27.60 -14.33
CA MET A 250 19.69 -27.38 -15.18
C MET A 250 19.85 -27.93 -16.60
N MET A 251 21.08 -28.00 -17.12
CA MET A 251 21.34 -28.60 -18.44
C MET A 251 20.94 -30.07 -18.51
N THR A 252 21.18 -30.83 -17.44
CA THR A 252 20.88 -32.27 -17.38
C THR A 252 19.46 -32.59 -16.89
N LYS A 253 18.74 -31.58 -16.39
CA LYS A 253 17.39 -31.78 -15.86
C LYS A 253 16.38 -31.95 -16.99
N THR A 254 15.35 -32.76 -16.72
CA THR A 254 14.14 -32.88 -17.53
C THR A 254 12.92 -32.63 -16.65
N THR A 255 11.97 -31.81 -17.11
CA THR A 255 10.70 -31.60 -16.43
C THR A 255 9.58 -32.16 -17.31
N PRO A 256 8.74 -33.09 -16.80
CA PRO A 256 7.65 -33.65 -17.60
C PRO A 256 6.60 -32.58 -17.91
N ARG A 257 6.01 -32.65 -19.12
CA ARG A 257 5.06 -31.64 -19.61
C ARG A 257 3.86 -31.45 -18.68
N LEU A 258 3.31 -32.53 -18.13
CA LEU A 258 2.17 -32.46 -17.21
C LEU A 258 2.50 -31.64 -15.96
N LEU A 259 3.64 -31.92 -15.31
CA LEU A 259 4.08 -31.16 -14.14
C LEU A 259 4.31 -29.68 -14.47
N ALA A 260 4.86 -29.41 -15.65
CA ALA A 260 5.07 -28.05 -16.11
C ALA A 260 3.74 -27.30 -16.27
N THR A 261 2.78 -27.88 -16.98
CA THR A 261 1.47 -27.27 -17.21
C THR A 261 0.69 -27.06 -15.92
N VAL A 262 0.71 -28.03 -14.99
CA VAL A 262 0.04 -27.90 -13.68
C VAL A 262 0.61 -26.72 -12.89
N LYS A 263 1.93 -26.59 -12.82
CA LYS A 263 2.59 -25.46 -12.14
C LYS A 263 2.31 -24.12 -12.80
N GLN A 264 2.24 -24.09 -14.13
CA GLN A 264 1.88 -22.88 -14.88
C GLN A 264 0.45 -22.43 -14.58
N LEU A 265 -0.51 -23.37 -14.60
CA LEU A 265 -1.91 -23.09 -14.29
C LEU A 265 -2.13 -22.68 -12.83
N ALA A 266 -1.36 -23.24 -11.90
CA ALA A 266 -1.43 -22.91 -10.47
C ALA A 266 -1.08 -21.44 -10.14
N ILE A 267 -0.45 -20.72 -11.07
CA ILE A 267 -0.11 -19.30 -10.88
C ILE A 267 -1.31 -18.38 -11.12
N VAL A 268 -2.26 -18.77 -11.97
CA VAL A 268 -3.46 -17.97 -12.24
C VAL A 268 -4.27 -17.68 -10.98
N PRO A 269 -4.64 -18.68 -10.14
CA PRO A 269 -5.36 -18.40 -8.90
C PRO A 269 -4.54 -17.60 -7.88
N LEU A 270 -3.21 -17.68 -7.92
CA LEU A 270 -2.33 -16.87 -7.06
C LEU A 270 -2.44 -15.37 -7.41
N PHE A 271 -2.35 -15.01 -8.69
CA PHE A 271 -2.51 -13.62 -9.12
C PHE A 271 -3.95 -13.14 -8.85
N ALA A 272 -4.96 -13.96 -9.13
CA ALA A 272 -6.35 -13.62 -8.83
C ALA A 272 -6.58 -13.39 -7.33
N GLY A 273 -6.03 -14.27 -6.48
CA GLY A 273 -6.09 -14.13 -5.02
C GLY A 273 -5.44 -12.85 -4.52
N LEU A 274 -4.28 -12.46 -5.09
CA LEU A 274 -3.63 -11.19 -4.75
C LEU A 274 -4.47 -9.97 -5.14
N VAL A 275 -5.14 -10.00 -6.30
CA VAL A 275 -6.09 -8.95 -6.69
C VAL A 275 -7.26 -8.89 -5.69
N LEU A 276 -7.86 -10.04 -5.36
CA LEU A 276 -8.98 -10.11 -4.43
C LEU A 276 -8.61 -9.60 -3.03
N VAL A 277 -7.45 -10.01 -2.49
CA VAL A 277 -6.97 -9.54 -1.18
C VAL A 277 -6.66 -8.05 -1.20
N SER A 278 -6.10 -7.53 -2.30
CA SER A 278 -5.82 -6.09 -2.42
C SER A 278 -7.09 -5.25 -2.56
N CYS A 279 -8.17 -5.83 -3.13
CA CYS A 279 -9.47 -5.18 -3.31
C CYS A 279 -10.45 -5.43 -2.15
N ALA A 280 -10.16 -6.40 -1.27
CA ALA A 280 -10.90 -6.57 -0.04
C ALA A 280 -10.66 -5.33 0.80
N ASP A 281 -11.61 -4.39 0.74
CA ASP A 281 -11.57 -3.18 1.54
C ASP A 281 -11.33 -3.57 2.99
N GLU A 282 -10.50 -2.78 3.65
CA GLU A 282 -10.42 -2.70 5.09
C GLU A 282 -11.81 -2.34 5.64
N THR A 283 -12.68 -3.34 5.79
CA THR A 283 -13.59 -3.42 6.94
C THR A 283 -12.74 -3.63 8.20
N THR A 284 -11.80 -2.73 8.44
CA THR A 284 -11.22 -2.55 9.75
C THR A 284 -12.23 -1.70 10.49
N THR A 285 -13.17 -2.38 11.15
CA THR A 285 -13.72 -1.93 12.41
C THR A 285 -12.57 -1.32 13.22
N LYS A 286 -12.44 0.01 13.19
CA LYS A 286 -11.79 0.75 14.26
C LYS A 286 -12.77 0.88 15.42
N ASP A 287 -13.28 -0.25 15.88
CA ASP A 287 -13.65 -0.38 17.29
C ASP A 287 -12.37 -0.77 17.99
N VAL A 288 -11.61 0.27 18.39
CA VAL A 288 -10.53 0.09 19.36
C VAL A 288 -11.20 -0.34 20.66
N GLN A 289 -11.17 -1.64 20.88
CA GLN A 289 -11.40 -2.28 22.15
C GLN A 289 -10.31 -1.73 23.10
N GLN A 290 -10.66 -0.69 23.87
CA GLN A 290 -9.90 -0.33 25.05
C GLN A 290 -10.09 -1.46 26.06
N THR A 291 -9.00 -2.20 26.24
CA THR A 291 -8.74 -3.08 27.38
C THR A 291 -9.06 -2.34 28.68
N VAL A 292 -10.14 -2.73 29.34
CA VAL A 292 -10.36 -2.48 30.76
C VAL A 292 -9.37 -3.37 31.52
N PRO A 293 -8.50 -2.83 32.39
CA PRO A 293 -7.70 -3.67 33.27
C PRO A 293 -8.61 -4.36 34.28
N GLU A 294 -8.46 -5.68 34.33
CA GLU A 294 -8.94 -6.57 35.37
C GLU A 294 -8.53 -6.04 36.74
N ASN A 295 -9.52 -5.82 37.61
CA ASN A 295 -9.33 -5.88 39.06
C ASN A 295 -10.57 -6.53 39.67
N GLN A 296 -10.30 -7.66 40.32
CA GLN A 296 -11.20 -8.39 41.19
C GLN A 296 -11.45 -7.55 42.45
N ASP A 297 -12.72 -7.29 42.79
CA ASP A 297 -13.29 -7.54 44.12
C ASP A 297 -14.72 -6.98 44.27
N ALA A 298 -15.55 -7.78 44.97
CA ALA A 298 -16.75 -7.45 45.75
C ALA A 298 -18.10 -7.09 45.05
N ASP A 299 -18.96 -8.12 44.99
CA ASP A 299 -20.31 -8.18 45.61
C ASP A 299 -21.23 -6.93 45.64
N LYS A 300 -22.28 -6.92 44.78
CA LYS A 300 -23.73 -6.77 45.11
C LYS A 300 -24.58 -6.28 43.91
N PRO A 301 -25.85 -6.71 43.79
CA PRO A 301 -26.75 -6.28 42.71
C PRO A 301 -27.45 -4.96 43.09
N GLY A 302 -27.37 -3.96 42.21
CA GLY A 302 -28.03 -2.66 42.37
C GLY A 302 -28.44 -2.08 41.03
N THR A 303 -29.75 -2.05 40.80
CA THR A 303 -30.49 -1.41 39.71
C THR A 303 -29.93 -0.01 39.38
N LYS A 304 -29.53 0.24 38.13
CA LYS A 304 -29.22 1.60 37.66
C LYS A 304 -30.49 2.29 37.19
N GLU A 305 -30.92 3.26 37.98
CA GLU A 305 -32.00 4.19 37.70
C GLU A 305 -31.68 5.07 36.49
N VAL A 306 -32.66 5.19 35.60
CA VAL A 306 -32.75 6.28 34.62
C VAL A 306 -33.22 7.51 35.39
N LEU A 307 -32.34 8.50 35.59
CA LEU A 307 -32.77 9.81 36.11
C LEU A 307 -33.60 10.52 35.03
N THR A 308 -34.90 10.32 35.08
CA THR A 308 -35.88 11.17 34.39
C THR A 308 -36.23 12.30 35.35
N ILE A 309 -35.51 13.42 35.27
CA ILE A 309 -35.90 14.62 35.99
C ILE A 309 -36.94 15.33 35.11
N VAL A 310 -38.22 15.14 35.44
CA VAL A 310 -39.32 15.96 34.91
C VAL A 310 -39.46 17.15 35.85
N PRO A 311 -39.19 18.41 35.42
CA PRO A 311 -39.58 19.57 36.19
C PRO A 311 -41.09 19.78 36.07
N ASP A 312 -41.78 19.78 37.20
CA ASP A 312 -43.15 20.29 37.32
C ASP A 312 -43.17 21.78 36.95
N SER A 313 -43.52 22.09 35.70
CA SER A 313 -44.38 23.23 35.29
C SER A 313 -44.27 23.48 33.78
N VAL A 314 -45.31 23.07 33.05
CA VAL A 314 -46.08 23.79 32.02
C VAL A 314 -46.80 22.70 31.20
N THR A 315 -48.02 22.37 31.60
CA THR A 315 -48.96 21.55 30.85
C THR A 315 -49.44 22.33 29.61
N ALA A 316 -48.64 22.33 28.55
CA ALA A 316 -49.13 22.58 27.20
C ALA A 316 -49.25 21.24 26.49
N LYS A 317 -50.49 20.87 26.15
CA LYS A 317 -50.82 19.65 25.41
C LYS A 317 -50.33 19.79 23.96
N HIS A 318 -49.06 19.50 23.71
CA HIS A 318 -48.46 19.62 22.38
C HIS A 318 -48.97 18.50 21.46
N SER A 319 -50.02 18.80 20.68
CA SER A 319 -50.53 17.91 19.64
C SER A 319 -49.73 18.08 18.34
N GLY A 320 -49.03 17.04 17.90
CA GLY A 320 -48.33 16.99 16.61
C GLY A 320 -47.12 16.06 16.59
N ALA A 321 -46.89 15.38 15.46
CA ALA A 321 -45.73 14.50 15.28
C ALA A 321 -44.41 15.28 15.33
N VAL A 322 -43.45 14.80 16.12
CA VAL A 322 -42.09 15.35 16.18
C VAL A 322 -41.30 14.83 14.98
N ILE A 323 -40.73 15.75 14.21
CA ILE A 323 -39.97 15.46 13.00
C ILE A 323 -38.47 15.45 13.33
N ASN A 324 -37.77 14.41 12.88
CA ASN A 324 -36.32 14.31 13.02
C ASN A 324 -35.60 15.25 12.02
N SER A 325 -34.43 15.77 12.41
CA SER A 325 -33.58 16.64 11.60
C SER A 325 -33.32 16.16 10.17
N ALA A 326 -33.26 14.84 9.91
CA ALA A 326 -33.04 14.28 8.58
C ALA A 326 -34.19 14.52 7.57
N LYS A 327 -35.38 14.86 8.06
CA LYS A 327 -36.58 15.11 7.24
C LYS A 327 -36.91 16.60 7.09
N LEU A 328 -36.11 17.48 7.67
CA LEU A 328 -36.33 18.92 7.62
C LEU A 328 -35.71 19.53 6.36
N THR A 329 -36.43 20.43 5.71
CA THR A 329 -35.92 21.30 4.64
C THR A 329 -35.04 22.42 5.21
N LYS A 330 -35.35 22.87 6.43
CA LYS A 330 -34.55 23.86 7.17
C LYS A 330 -34.44 23.47 8.64
N GLN A 331 -33.22 23.53 9.18
CA GLN A 331 -32.95 23.16 10.56
C GLN A 331 -33.38 24.28 11.53
N PRO A 332 -33.75 23.94 12.78
CA PRO A 332 -33.90 24.95 13.82
C PRO A 332 -32.61 25.72 14.06
N GLU A 333 -32.72 27.02 14.28
CA GLU A 333 -31.55 27.91 14.42
C GLU A 333 -31.74 28.89 15.58
N TYR A 334 -30.75 29.02 16.45
CA TYR A 334 -30.77 30.01 17.52
C TYR A 334 -30.60 31.44 16.95
N PRO A 335 -31.21 32.49 17.54
CA PRO A 335 -30.99 33.86 17.10
C PRO A 335 -29.50 34.24 17.10
N GLY A 336 -28.97 34.62 15.93
CA GLY A 336 -27.54 34.89 15.75
C GLY A 336 -26.67 33.65 15.49
N GLY A 337 -27.29 32.51 15.23
CA GLY A 337 -26.62 31.25 14.88
C GLY A 337 -26.01 30.52 16.08
N MET A 338 -25.44 29.35 15.81
CA MET A 338 -24.88 28.48 16.85
C MET A 338 -23.71 29.10 17.62
N THR A 339 -22.95 30.01 17.02
CA THR A 339 -21.87 30.74 17.70
C THR A 339 -22.43 31.61 18.84
N ALA A 340 -23.49 32.37 18.58
CA ALA A 340 -24.16 33.17 19.62
C ALA A 340 -24.78 32.28 20.70
N PHE A 341 -25.32 31.13 20.31
CA PHE A 341 -25.84 30.13 21.24
C PHE A 341 -24.76 29.61 22.20
N TYR A 342 -23.59 29.20 21.70
CA TYR A 342 -22.52 28.71 22.57
C TYR A 342 -21.96 29.80 23.49
N GLN A 343 -21.92 31.06 23.04
CA GLN A 343 -21.56 32.19 23.91
C GLN A 343 -22.60 32.42 25.01
N TYR A 344 -23.89 32.33 24.69
CA TYR A 344 -24.97 32.39 25.66
C TYR A 344 -24.85 31.27 26.70
N VAL A 345 -24.64 30.02 26.26
CA VAL A 345 -24.46 28.88 27.18
C VAL A 345 -23.25 29.11 28.07
N GLY A 346 -22.08 29.42 27.49
CA GLY A 346 -20.86 29.65 28.27
C GLY A 346 -20.96 30.78 29.29
N LYS A 347 -21.73 31.84 29.01
CA LYS A 347 -21.96 32.96 29.94
C LYS A 347 -22.92 32.60 31.09
N ASN A 348 -23.92 31.75 30.82
CA ASN A 348 -25.00 31.47 31.76
C ASN A 348 -24.86 30.13 32.49
N PHE A 349 -23.93 29.27 32.07
CA PHE A 349 -23.68 27.96 32.66
C PHE A 349 -22.76 28.09 33.88
N LYS A 350 -23.28 27.72 35.05
CA LYS A 350 -22.51 27.65 36.29
C LYS A 350 -21.90 26.27 36.43
N VAL A 351 -20.57 26.20 36.39
CA VAL A 351 -19.84 24.94 36.56
C VAL A 351 -19.93 24.50 38.03
N PRO A 352 -20.45 23.30 38.34
CA PRO A 352 -20.36 22.71 39.67
C PRO A 352 -18.92 22.65 40.20
N GLU A 353 -18.71 22.98 41.48
CA GLU A 353 -17.37 23.11 42.10
C GLU A 353 -16.54 21.81 42.06
N GLU A 354 -17.19 20.65 41.97
CA GLU A 354 -16.54 19.34 41.98
C GLU A 354 -16.03 18.89 40.59
N LEU A 355 -16.28 19.67 39.52
CA LEU A 355 -15.90 19.28 38.16
C LEU A 355 -14.51 19.77 37.76
N ASN A 356 -13.61 18.83 37.49
CA ASN A 356 -12.29 19.11 36.95
C ASN A 356 -12.01 18.25 35.70
N GLY A 357 -11.62 18.89 34.60
CA GLY A 357 -11.27 18.21 33.35
C GLY A 357 -12.22 18.51 32.18
N ASN A 358 -12.18 17.63 31.19
CA ASN A 358 -12.93 17.76 29.93
C ASN A 358 -14.11 16.80 29.90
N PHE A 359 -15.32 17.34 29.86
CA PHE A 359 -16.55 16.55 29.86
C PHE A 359 -17.40 16.85 28.62
N LYS A 360 -18.20 15.87 28.21
CA LYS A 360 -19.19 16.01 27.14
C LYS A 360 -20.56 15.61 27.66
N LEU A 361 -21.49 16.55 27.55
CA LEU A 361 -22.91 16.37 27.85
C LEU A 361 -23.69 16.28 26.54
N TYR A 362 -24.62 15.35 26.44
CA TYR A 362 -25.52 15.24 25.29
C TYR A 362 -26.94 15.57 25.72
N VAL A 363 -27.49 16.68 25.19
CA VAL A 363 -28.85 17.11 25.50
C VAL A 363 -29.73 16.96 24.26
N SER A 364 -30.97 16.54 24.47
CA SER A 364 -32.02 16.41 23.47
C SER A 364 -33.19 17.30 23.87
N PHE A 365 -33.78 18.01 22.92
CA PHE A 365 -34.96 18.84 23.13
C PHE A 365 -35.76 18.94 21.83
N VAL A 366 -37.01 19.42 21.93
CA VAL A 366 -37.88 19.69 20.79
C VAL A 366 -38.00 21.20 20.61
N VAL A 367 -37.73 21.68 19.40
CA VAL A 367 -38.03 23.06 19.01
C VAL A 367 -39.45 23.09 18.48
N GLU A 368 -40.32 23.79 19.20
CA GLU A 368 -41.72 23.99 18.83
C GLU A 368 -41.87 24.96 17.65
N LYS A 369 -43.05 24.98 17.04
CA LYS A 369 -43.35 25.86 15.89
C LYS A 369 -43.21 27.36 16.22
N ASP A 370 -43.37 27.73 17.49
CA ASP A 370 -43.23 29.09 17.98
C ASP A 370 -41.80 29.42 18.44
N GLY A 371 -40.87 28.46 18.31
CA GLY A 371 -39.48 28.59 18.72
C GLY A 371 -39.18 28.28 20.19
N SER A 372 -40.19 27.92 20.99
CA SER A 372 -39.96 27.47 22.37
C SER A 372 -39.32 26.08 22.42
N LEU A 373 -38.60 25.80 23.50
CA LEU A 373 -37.95 24.50 23.73
C LEU A 373 -38.78 23.67 24.69
N THR A 374 -39.09 22.44 24.30
CA THR A 374 -39.84 21.45 25.09
C THR A 374 -39.06 20.12 25.14
N ASP A 375 -39.52 19.17 25.95
CA ASP A 375 -38.95 17.81 26.03
C ASP A 375 -37.42 17.76 26.26
N LEU A 376 -36.91 18.67 27.10
CA LEU A 376 -35.49 18.76 27.43
C LEU A 376 -35.03 17.54 28.25
N THR A 377 -34.12 16.77 27.70
CA THR A 377 -33.63 15.52 28.28
C THR A 377 -32.11 15.39 28.10
N VAL A 378 -31.41 14.93 29.13
CA VAL A 378 -29.98 14.62 29.04
C VAL A 378 -29.81 13.15 28.69
N LEU A 379 -29.27 12.88 27.50
CA LEU A 379 -29.09 11.51 26.98
C LEU A 379 -27.85 10.82 27.58
N ARG A 380 -26.83 11.60 27.90
CA ARG A 380 -25.60 11.10 28.52
C ARG A 380 -24.98 12.20 29.35
N ASP A 381 -24.90 11.95 30.65
CA ASP A 381 -24.13 12.76 31.57
C ASP A 381 -22.75 12.11 31.80
N GLY A 382 -21.71 12.76 31.28
CA GLY A 382 -20.32 12.37 31.55
C GLY A 382 -19.76 13.00 32.82
N THR A 383 -20.54 13.83 33.52
CA THR A 383 -20.10 14.65 34.66
C THR A 383 -20.47 14.03 36.00
N GLY A 384 -21.69 13.50 36.20
CA GLY A 384 -22.10 12.86 37.46
C GLY A 384 -22.20 13.79 38.68
N HIS A 385 -21.99 15.10 38.50
CA HIS A 385 -21.88 16.10 39.56
C HIS A 385 -22.73 17.36 39.26
N GLY A 386 -23.99 17.21 38.82
CA GLY A 386 -24.94 18.32 38.74
C GLY A 386 -24.91 19.16 37.44
N ALA A 387 -24.11 18.80 36.44
CA ALA A 387 -24.02 19.57 35.19
C ALA A 387 -25.21 19.33 34.25
N ALA A 388 -25.92 18.20 34.42
CA ALA A 388 -27.10 17.86 33.64
C ALA A 388 -28.26 18.82 33.95
N GLU A 389 -28.51 19.08 35.22
CA GLU A 389 -29.53 19.97 35.75
C GLU A 389 -29.26 21.41 35.31
N GLU A 390 -28.00 21.84 35.39
CA GLU A 390 -27.59 23.17 34.96
C GLU A 390 -27.76 23.36 33.45
N ALA A 391 -27.49 22.34 32.64
CA ALA A 391 -27.72 22.40 31.20
C ALA A 391 -29.20 22.58 30.86
N ILE A 392 -30.09 21.85 31.55
CA ILE A 392 -31.54 22.00 31.38
C ILE A 392 -31.97 23.42 31.76
N ARG A 393 -31.50 23.93 32.91
CA ARG A 393 -31.82 25.30 33.38
C ARG A 393 -31.39 26.37 32.37
N VAL A 394 -30.19 26.26 31.82
CA VAL A 394 -29.66 27.21 30.83
C VAL A 394 -30.45 27.14 29.53
N LEU A 395 -30.83 25.95 29.07
CA LEU A 395 -31.62 25.78 27.85
C LEU A 395 -33.05 26.31 28.01
N GLN A 396 -33.69 26.09 29.16
CA GLN A 396 -35.02 26.65 29.48
C GLN A 396 -35.00 28.18 29.49
N GLY A 397 -33.89 28.80 29.90
CA GLY A 397 -33.72 30.25 29.90
C GLY A 397 -33.30 30.86 28.55
N SER A 398 -33.14 30.05 27.50
CA SER A 398 -32.62 30.51 26.21
C SER A 398 -33.67 31.29 25.40
N ALA A 399 -33.20 32.13 24.47
CA ALA A 399 -34.09 32.83 23.54
C ALA A 399 -34.84 31.84 22.63
N LYS A 400 -36.01 32.25 22.13
CA LYS A 400 -36.78 31.45 21.18
C LYS A 400 -35.99 31.20 19.90
N TRP A 401 -35.94 29.95 19.46
CA TRP A 401 -35.25 29.52 18.25
C TRP A 401 -36.12 29.77 17.01
N ALA A 402 -35.51 29.90 15.84
CA ALA A 402 -36.23 29.71 14.59
C ALA A 402 -36.66 28.24 14.50
N PRO A 403 -37.94 27.95 14.19
CA PRO A 403 -38.44 26.57 14.10
C PRO A 403 -37.83 25.84 12.91
N GLY A 404 -37.83 24.50 12.98
CA GLY A 404 -37.53 23.68 11.81
C GLY A 404 -38.65 23.78 10.76
N GLU A 405 -38.30 23.68 9.48
CA GLU A 405 -39.27 23.77 8.38
C GLU A 405 -39.26 22.50 7.52
N VAL A 406 -40.44 22.08 7.07
CA VAL A 406 -40.61 21.09 5.99
C VAL A 406 -41.40 21.78 4.89
N ASN A 407 -40.80 21.89 3.69
CA ASN A 407 -41.41 22.57 2.54
C ASN A 407 -41.92 23.98 2.87
N GLY A 408 -41.18 24.73 3.69
CA GLY A 408 -41.50 26.11 4.10
C GLY A 408 -42.56 26.25 5.19
N GLN A 409 -43.04 25.14 5.78
CA GLN A 409 -43.99 25.16 6.91
C GLN A 409 -43.28 24.83 8.22
N PRO A 410 -43.49 25.61 9.30
CA PRO A 410 -42.86 25.35 10.60
C PRO A 410 -43.42 24.06 11.24
N VAL A 411 -42.51 23.20 11.69
CA VAL A 411 -42.82 21.91 12.32
C VAL A 411 -42.13 21.75 13.67
N ARG A 412 -42.63 20.82 14.50
CA ARG A 412 -41.97 20.41 15.74
C ARG A 412 -40.74 19.59 15.37
N ALA A 413 -39.55 20.08 15.72
CA ALA A 413 -38.29 19.47 15.32
C ALA A 413 -37.52 18.94 16.52
N SER A 414 -37.14 17.66 16.52
CA SER A 414 -36.21 17.13 17.52
C SER A 414 -34.79 17.59 17.21
N TYR A 415 -34.09 18.07 18.24
CA TYR A 415 -32.74 18.60 18.15
C TYR A 415 -31.87 17.99 19.25
N GLN A 416 -30.65 17.60 18.91
CA GLN A 416 -29.67 17.06 19.85
C GLN A 416 -28.39 17.88 19.77
N LEU A 417 -27.85 18.23 20.93
CA LEU A 417 -26.69 19.10 21.05
C LEU A 417 -25.65 18.50 22.00
N PRO A 418 -24.41 18.29 21.53
CA PRO A 418 -23.28 18.05 22.42
C PRO A 418 -22.77 19.38 23.00
N ILE A 419 -22.72 19.46 24.33
CA ILE A 419 -22.08 20.55 25.08
C ILE A 419 -20.74 20.01 25.62
N SER A 420 -19.63 20.63 25.21
CA SER A 420 -18.31 20.30 25.74
C SER A 420 -17.92 21.28 26.82
N LEU A 421 -17.67 20.78 28.03
CA LEU A 421 -17.21 21.56 29.17
C LEU A 421 -15.70 21.33 29.33
N ASN A 422 -14.92 22.41 29.31
CA ASN A 422 -13.49 22.37 29.60
C ASN A 422 -13.26 23.22 30.84
N VAL A 423 -13.19 22.55 31.99
CA VAL A 423 -12.98 23.22 33.27
C VAL A 423 -11.49 23.16 33.57
N LYS A 424 -10.84 24.32 33.48
CA LYS A 424 -9.46 24.51 33.95
C LYS A 424 -9.53 25.10 35.35
N ASN A 425 -8.76 24.54 36.28
CA ASN A 425 -8.41 25.23 37.52
C ASN A 425 -7.68 26.54 37.23
#